data_AF-A0A0F9H029-F1
#
_entry.id   AF-A0A0F9H029-F1
#
_cell.length_a   1.000
_cell.length_b   1.000
_cell.length_c   1.000
_cell.angle_alpha   90.00
_cell.angle_beta   90.00
_cell.angle_gamma   90.00
#
_symmetry.space_group_name_H-M   'P 1'
#
loop_
_entity.id
_entity.type
_entity.pdbx_description
1 polymer ?
#
loop_
_entity_poly.entity_id
_entity_poly.type
_entity_poly.pdbx_seq_one_letter_code
_entity_poly.pdbx_strand_id
1 'polypeptide(L)'
;MWMNKILPIFLLLLGGCSQPFEPDKLWVEFHPPQQYNTWHQEIEVCVGIQRAFDDIVWRTVYAETFRCAGDLDRAGGCFIHPHTIYLANWLLDYEGIVKAELLHYVRYDISHDDLFYQCGGY
;
A
#
# COMPACT_ATOMS: atom_id res chain seq x y z
N MET A 1 32.19 -54.10 -6.11
CA MET A 1 31.67 -52.99 -6.94
C MET A 1 30.29 -52.66 -6.42
N TRP A 2 30.18 -51.68 -5.50
CA TRP A 2 30.01 -50.24 -5.77
C TRP A 2 28.58 -49.89 -6.22
N MET A 3 27.87 -49.19 -5.30
CA MET A 3 26.99 -48.03 -5.53
C MET A 3 25.74 -48.23 -6.43
N ASN A 4 24.53 -47.82 -6.06
CA ASN A 4 24.15 -46.52 -5.50
C ASN A 4 22.82 -46.59 -4.72
N LYS A 5 22.81 -45.98 -3.53
CA LYS A 5 21.58 -45.50 -2.89
C LYS A 5 21.14 -44.23 -3.61
N ILE A 6 19.97 -44.24 -4.26
CA ILE A 6 19.34 -43.00 -4.72
C ILE A 6 18.19 -42.73 -3.77
N LEU A 7 18.44 -41.82 -2.83
CA LEU A 7 17.45 -41.22 -1.96
C LEU A 7 16.76 -40.12 -2.80
N PRO A 8 15.46 -40.19 -3.13
CA PRO A 8 14.79 -39.07 -3.75
C PRO A 8 14.48 -38.03 -2.68
N ILE A 9 15.37 -37.06 -2.54
CA ILE A 9 15.09 -35.77 -1.90
C ILE A 9 14.15 -35.02 -2.85
N PHE A 10 12.85 -35.24 -2.70
CA PHE A 10 11.82 -34.39 -3.30
C PHE A 10 11.55 -33.22 -2.35
N LEU A 11 12.48 -32.26 -2.35
CA LEU A 11 12.30 -30.97 -1.72
C LEU A 11 11.38 -30.14 -2.64
N LEU A 12 10.07 -30.30 -2.48
CA LEU A 12 9.06 -29.43 -3.09
C LEU A 12 9.13 -28.04 -2.43
N LEU A 13 10.05 -27.22 -2.91
CA LEU A 13 10.05 -25.77 -2.69
C LEU A 13 8.94 -25.16 -3.56
N LEU A 14 7.70 -25.21 -3.09
CA LEU A 14 6.61 -24.36 -3.59
C LEU A 14 6.84 -22.94 -3.04
N GLY A 15 7.89 -22.28 -3.54
CA GLY A 15 8.02 -20.84 -3.47
C GLY A 15 6.99 -20.23 -4.42
N GLY A 16 5.75 -20.10 -3.98
CA GLY A 16 4.77 -19.28 -4.66
C GLY A 16 5.26 -17.84 -4.62
N CYS A 17 5.88 -17.37 -5.69
CA CYS A 17 6.09 -15.95 -5.90
C CYS A 17 4.70 -15.34 -6.11
N SER A 18 4.04 -14.87 -5.04
CA SER A 18 2.92 -13.97 -5.18
C SER A 18 3.43 -12.76 -5.96
N GLN A 19 2.98 -12.59 -7.20
CA GLN A 19 3.32 -11.38 -7.95
C GLN A 19 2.88 -10.18 -7.11
N PRO A 20 3.75 -9.18 -6.90
CA PRO A 20 3.36 -7.96 -6.21
C PRO A 20 2.15 -7.36 -6.95
N PHE A 21 1.17 -6.89 -6.21
CA PHE A 21 -0.02 -6.29 -6.80
C PHE A 21 0.35 -5.06 -7.63
N GLU A 22 -0.24 -4.95 -8.82
CA GLU A 22 -0.25 -3.76 -9.65
C GLU A 22 -1.68 -3.47 -10.12
N PRO A 23 -2.10 -2.19 -10.18
CA PRO A 23 -3.41 -1.82 -10.71
C PRO A 23 -3.61 -2.31 -12.15
N ASP A 24 -4.85 -2.60 -12.51
CA ASP A 24 -5.25 -3.00 -13.87
C ASP A 24 -5.26 -1.83 -14.88
N LYS A 25 -4.83 -0.65 -14.45
CA LYS A 25 -4.82 0.61 -15.20
C LYS A 25 -3.41 1.17 -15.30
N LEU A 26 -3.19 2.06 -16.27
CA LEU A 26 -1.91 2.76 -16.41
C LEU A 26 -1.61 3.55 -15.12
N TRP A 27 -0.40 3.38 -14.62
CA TRP A 27 0.11 4.08 -13.46
C TRP A 27 1.53 4.57 -13.70
N VAL A 28 1.93 5.61 -12.96
CA VAL A 28 3.31 6.12 -12.94
C VAL A 28 3.71 6.47 -11.52
N GLU A 29 4.99 6.31 -11.20
CA GLU A 29 5.55 6.83 -9.95
C GLU A 29 5.64 8.36 -10.01
N PHE A 30 5.45 9.01 -8.87
CA PHE A 30 5.57 10.46 -8.73
C PHE A 30 6.22 10.82 -7.40
N HIS A 31 6.76 12.04 -7.31
CA HIS A 31 7.20 12.59 -6.04
C HIS A 31 6.04 13.36 -5.40
N PRO A 32 5.65 13.02 -4.16
CA PRO A 32 4.56 13.70 -3.49
C PRO A 32 4.93 15.17 -3.22
N PRO A 33 3.95 16.10 -3.25
CA PRO A 33 4.18 17.46 -2.80
C PRO A 33 4.48 17.49 -1.29
N GLN A 34 5.18 18.54 -0.83
CA GLN A 34 5.53 18.72 0.59
C GLN A 34 4.32 18.61 1.53
N GLN A 35 3.13 19.01 1.04
CA GLN A 35 1.87 18.94 1.80
C GLN A 35 1.55 17.53 2.30
N TYR A 36 1.93 16.48 1.55
CA TYR A 36 1.69 15.10 1.98
C TYR A 36 2.49 14.75 3.24
N ASN A 37 3.72 15.26 3.36
CA ASN A 37 4.53 15.07 4.55
C ASN A 37 3.92 15.81 5.76
N THR A 38 3.33 16.99 5.54
CA THR A 38 2.57 17.69 6.59
C THR A 38 1.41 16.85 7.09
N TRP A 39 0.58 16.30 6.17
CA TRP A 39 -0.54 15.44 6.55
C TRP A 39 -0.10 14.12 7.19
N HIS A 40 1.03 13.56 6.77
CA HIS A 40 1.63 12.39 7.40
C HIS A 40 2.00 12.67 8.87
N GLN A 41 2.66 13.80 9.14
CA GLN A 41 2.99 14.21 10.51
C GLN A 41 1.75 14.41 11.38
N GLU A 42 0.68 14.99 10.83
CA GLU A 42 -0.60 15.11 11.53
C GLU A 42 -1.17 13.74 11.92
N ILE A 43 -1.08 12.76 11.02
CA ILE A 43 -1.50 11.39 11.29
C ILE A 43 -0.63 10.76 12.37
N GLU A 44 0.70 10.85 12.26
CA GLU A 44 1.63 10.31 13.26
C GLU A 44 1.34 10.85 14.66
N VAL A 45 1.06 12.16 14.75
CA VAL A 45 0.65 12.81 16.00
C VAL A 45 -0.70 12.27 16.50
N CYS A 46 -1.68 12.10 15.61
CA CYS A 46 -3.01 11.64 15.98
C CYS A 46 -3.03 10.18 16.48
N VAL A 47 -2.36 9.27 15.75
CA VAL A 47 -2.34 7.84 16.10
C VAL A 47 -1.25 7.48 17.11
N GLY A 48 -0.27 8.37 17.33
CA GLY A 48 0.84 8.15 18.26
C GLY A 48 1.89 7.15 17.76
N ILE A 49 1.99 6.95 16.44
CA ILE A 49 2.93 6.02 15.79
C ILE A 49 3.80 6.82 14.83
N GLN A 50 5.11 6.61 14.89
CA GLN A 50 6.05 7.21 13.93
C GLN A 50 6.43 6.22 12.83
N ARG A 51 6.55 6.72 11.60
CA ARG A 51 6.97 5.95 10.43
C ARG A 51 7.66 6.85 9.42
N ALA A 52 8.64 6.34 8.67
CA ALA A 52 9.42 7.19 7.78
C ALA A 52 8.68 7.51 6.47
N PHE A 53 8.24 8.76 6.29
CA PHE A 53 7.57 9.21 5.06
C PHE A 53 8.36 8.87 3.77
N ASP A 54 9.69 8.90 3.83
CA ASP A 54 10.59 8.63 2.71
C ASP A 54 10.61 7.16 2.27
N ASP A 55 10.07 6.22 3.06
CA ASP A 55 9.94 4.81 2.66
C ASP A 55 8.79 4.60 1.67
N ILE A 56 7.89 5.58 1.52
CA ILE A 56 6.68 5.43 0.71
C ILE A 56 7.00 5.55 -0.79
N VAL A 57 6.59 4.54 -1.56
CA VAL A 57 6.56 4.59 -3.02
C VAL A 57 5.19 5.11 -3.47
N TRP A 58 5.18 6.31 -4.05
CA TRP A 58 3.97 6.99 -4.51
C TRP A 58 3.71 6.72 -5.98
N ARG A 59 2.52 6.21 -6.29
CA ARG A 59 2.06 5.94 -7.66
C ARG A 59 0.73 6.61 -7.92
N THR A 60 0.58 7.25 -9.07
CA THR A 60 -0.71 7.74 -9.55
C THR A 60 -1.26 6.81 -10.62
N VAL A 61 -2.57 6.61 -10.62
CA VAL A 61 -3.31 5.76 -11.55
C VAL A 61 -4.21 6.65 -12.41
N TYR A 62 -4.10 6.53 -13.74
CA TYR A 62 -4.89 7.30 -14.70
C TYR A 62 -6.28 6.68 -14.89
N ALA A 63 -7.13 6.79 -13.88
CA ALA A 63 -8.49 6.29 -13.89
C ALA A 63 -9.35 7.02 -12.84
N GLU A 64 -10.68 6.99 -13.00
CA GLU A 64 -11.60 7.49 -11.98
C GLU A 64 -11.52 6.66 -10.68
N THR A 65 -11.45 5.34 -10.83
CA THR A 65 -11.19 4.37 -9.76
C THR A 65 -10.47 3.17 -10.36
N PHE A 66 -9.78 2.41 -9.52
CA PHE A 66 -9.02 1.22 -9.93
C PHE A 66 -9.22 0.09 -8.91
N ARG A 67 -8.91 -1.15 -9.31
CA ARG A 67 -8.97 -2.30 -8.38
C ARG A 67 -7.89 -2.13 -7.32
N CYS A 68 -8.23 -2.28 -6.05
CA CYS A 68 -7.28 -2.36 -4.93
C CYS A 68 -7.19 -3.81 -4.46
N ALA A 69 -6.03 -4.28 -3.99
CA ALA A 69 -5.93 -5.62 -3.43
C ALA A 69 -6.70 -5.69 -2.09
N GLY A 70 -7.87 -6.33 -2.07
CA GLY A 70 -8.70 -6.47 -0.87
C GLY A 70 -10.19 -6.69 -1.18
N ASP A 71 -11.05 -6.45 -0.19
CA ASP A 71 -12.51 -6.63 -0.27
C ASP A 71 -13.23 -5.51 -1.06
N LEU A 72 -12.51 -4.43 -1.40
CA LEU A 72 -13.05 -3.33 -2.20
C LEU A 72 -12.70 -3.52 -3.68
N ASP A 73 -13.71 -3.84 -4.49
CA ASP A 73 -13.55 -4.04 -5.94
C ASP A 73 -13.00 -2.78 -6.66
N ARG A 74 -13.26 -1.57 -6.15
CA ARG A 74 -12.82 -0.30 -6.73
C ARG A 74 -12.55 0.74 -5.64
N ALA A 75 -11.43 1.46 -5.75
CA ALA A 75 -11.04 2.51 -4.82
C ALA A 75 -10.40 3.72 -5.55
N GLY A 76 -10.37 4.86 -4.85
CA GLY A 76 -9.64 6.07 -5.27
C GLY A 76 -8.21 6.14 -4.75
N GLY A 77 -7.91 5.38 -3.69
CA GLY A 77 -6.59 5.17 -3.12
C GLY A 77 -6.40 3.70 -2.75
N CYS A 78 -5.15 3.26 -2.63
CA CYS A 78 -4.83 1.90 -2.20
C CYS A 78 -3.41 1.80 -1.63
N PHE A 79 -3.31 1.53 -0.33
CA PHE A 79 -2.07 1.12 0.31
C PHE A 79 -1.80 -0.37 0.06
N ILE A 80 -0.58 -0.67 -0.37
CA ILE A 80 -0.09 -2.01 -0.67
C ILE A 80 1.19 -2.24 0.11
N HIS A 81 1.22 -3.32 0.88
CA HIS A 81 2.42 -3.73 1.59
C HIS A 81 3.57 -4.01 0.59
N PRO A 82 4.82 -3.62 0.93
CA PRO A 82 5.19 -3.05 2.21
C PRO A 82 4.98 -1.53 2.32
N HIS A 83 5.17 -0.74 1.26
CA HIS A 83 5.21 0.73 1.38
C HIS A 83 4.68 1.47 0.13
N THR A 84 3.81 0.86 -0.67
CA THR A 84 3.32 1.51 -1.90
C THR A 84 1.94 2.11 -1.69
N ILE A 85 1.76 3.37 -2.08
CA ILE A 85 0.45 4.03 -2.13
C ILE A 85 0.10 4.36 -3.58
N TYR A 86 -1.04 3.87 -4.02
CA TYR A 86 -1.66 4.25 -5.29
C TYR A 86 -2.74 5.28 -5.05
N LEU A 87 -2.81 6.32 -5.89
CA LEU A 87 -3.89 7.32 -5.88
C LEU A 87 -4.42 7.56 -7.29
N ALA A 88 -5.73 7.69 -7.44
CA ALA A 88 -6.33 8.13 -8.69
C ALA A 88 -5.85 9.55 -9.02
N ASN A 89 -5.47 9.81 -10.28
CA ASN A 89 -4.80 11.05 -10.67
C ASN A 89 -5.59 12.34 -10.39
N TRP A 90 -6.92 12.26 -10.38
CA TRP A 90 -7.81 13.38 -10.11
C TRP A 90 -8.00 13.66 -8.60
N LEU A 91 -7.48 12.79 -7.73
CA LEU A 91 -7.56 12.91 -6.28
C LEU A 91 -6.23 13.29 -5.62
N LEU A 92 -5.18 13.62 -6.39
CA LEU A 92 -3.87 13.95 -5.83
C LEU A 92 -3.91 15.17 -4.88
N ASP A 93 -4.84 16.09 -5.06
CA ASP A 93 -4.99 17.26 -4.17
C ASP A 93 -6.10 17.07 -3.12
N TYR A 94 -6.71 15.88 -3.06
CA TYR A 94 -7.80 15.59 -2.13
C TYR A 94 -7.27 15.04 -0.80
N GLU A 95 -7.17 15.91 0.20
CA GLU A 95 -6.61 15.59 1.53
C GLU A 95 -7.17 14.31 2.14
N GLY A 96 -8.49 14.11 2.08
CA GLY A 96 -9.15 12.96 2.74
C GLY A 96 -8.65 11.61 2.24
N ILE A 97 -8.47 11.44 0.92
CA ILE A 97 -7.97 10.16 0.39
C ILE A 97 -6.49 9.97 0.73
N VAL A 98 -5.69 11.04 0.68
CA VAL A 98 -4.26 10.96 0.99
C VAL A 98 -4.07 10.57 2.45
N LYS A 99 -4.86 11.17 3.35
CA LYS A 99 -4.85 10.82 4.77
C LYS A 99 -5.33 9.39 5.04
N ALA A 100 -6.36 8.92 4.34
CA ALA A 100 -6.80 7.53 4.42
C ALA A 100 -5.67 6.54 4.10
N GLU A 101 -4.95 6.74 2.99
CA GLU A 101 -3.85 5.84 2.62
C GLU A 101 -2.62 5.98 3.54
N LEU A 102 -2.33 7.20 4.01
CA LEU A 102 -1.29 7.43 5.01
C LEU A 102 -1.62 6.75 6.35
N LEU A 103 -2.89 6.70 6.77
CA LEU A 103 -3.31 5.97 7.97
C LEU A 103 -3.00 4.48 7.86
N HIS A 104 -3.34 3.87 6.71
CA HIS A 104 -3.00 2.47 6.45
C HIS A 104 -1.49 2.24 6.48
N TYR A 105 -0.71 3.16 5.89
CA TYR A 105 0.74 3.11 5.93
C TYR A 105 1.30 3.20 7.36
N VAL A 106 0.92 4.24 8.11
CA VAL A 106 1.46 4.53 9.46
C VAL A 106 1.10 3.41 10.43
N ARG A 107 -0.16 2.98 10.43
CA ARG A 107 -0.65 1.89 11.29
C ARG A 107 -0.22 0.51 10.81
N TYR A 108 0.09 0.38 9.53
CA TYR A 108 0.41 -0.88 8.86
C TYR A 108 -0.71 -1.91 8.95
N ASP A 109 -1.94 -1.43 8.78
CA ASP A 109 -3.15 -2.23 8.76
C ASP A 109 -4.13 -1.66 7.70
N ILE A 110 -5.18 -2.41 7.37
CA ILE A 110 -6.23 -2.00 6.41
C ILE A 110 -7.55 -1.62 7.10
N SER A 111 -7.51 -1.34 8.41
CA SER A 111 -8.71 -1.17 9.23
C SER A 111 -9.30 0.22 9.07
N HIS A 112 -10.63 0.28 8.97
CA HIS A 112 -11.42 1.51 8.95
C HIS A 112 -12.24 1.59 10.27
N ASP A 113 -11.55 1.66 11.40
CA ASP A 113 -12.16 1.75 12.74
C ASP A 113 -12.38 3.21 13.18
N ASP A 114 -12.86 3.43 14.41
CA ASP A 114 -13.12 4.78 14.94
C ASP A 114 -11.86 5.67 14.91
N LEU A 115 -10.68 5.09 15.18
CA LEU A 115 -9.42 5.84 15.16
C LEU A 115 -9.08 6.29 13.73
N PHE A 116 -9.35 5.47 12.72
CA PHE A 116 -9.17 5.84 11.31
C PHE A 116 -9.96 7.10 10.96
N TYR A 117 -11.26 7.13 11.26
CA TYR A 117 -12.11 8.30 10.98
C TYR A 117 -11.76 9.50 11.86
N GLN A 118 -11.40 9.28 13.13
CA GLN A 118 -10.97 10.35 14.03
C GLN A 118 -9.69 11.05 13.53
N CYS A 119 -8.77 10.30 12.92
CA CYS A 119 -7.47 10.82 12.47
C CYS A 119 -7.45 11.27 11.00
N GLY A 120 -8.60 11.41 10.35
CA GLY A 120 -8.72 12.05 9.04
C GLY A 120 -8.98 11.12 7.86
N GLY A 121 -9.28 9.84 8.12
CA GLY A 121 -9.88 8.96 7.12
C GLY A 121 -11.27 9.45 6.67
N TYR A 122 -11.60 9.23 5.39
CA TYR A 122 -12.81 9.73 4.73
C TYR A 122 -13.85 8.63 4.49
#